data_AF-A0A531M7E3-F1
#
_entry.id   AF-A0A531M7E3-F1
#
_cell.length_a   1.000
_cell.length_b   1.000
_cell.length_c   1.000
_cell.angle_alpha   90.00
_cell.angle_beta   90.00
_cell.angle_gamma   90.00
#
_symmetry.space_group_name_H-M   'P 1'
#
loop_
_entity.id
_entity.type
_entity.pdbx_description
1 polymer ?
#
loop_
_entity_poly.entity_id
_entity_poly.type
_entity_poly.pdbx_seq_one_letter_code
_entity_poly.pdbx_strand_id
1 'polypeptide(L)'
;DAALRGELQWMGFLQAAGVATPSPIATQAGDPFVLVGTAALTQPRQVDCLSWLEGRAVGARGVPLDHTPEQLEQVFREIGRSIAHMHTVTAAWTPPSGFTRHAWDFDGFFGAAPNWGRFETSPFLDGARRDLVFQAREKAAKALSGHERSTRNFGIIHADLVRENVLIHDGAVRIIDFDDCGFGWHMYDLAVALYQN
;
A
#
# COMPACT_ATOMS: atom_id res chain seq x y z
N ASP A 1 -15.29 -3.86 7.87
CA ASP A 1 -15.40 -2.89 9.00
C ASP A 1 -14.07 -2.60 9.69
N ALA A 2 -13.47 -3.54 10.42
CA ALA A 2 -12.23 -3.26 11.18
C ALA A 2 -11.04 -2.86 10.29
N ALA A 3 -10.88 -3.52 9.13
CA ALA A 3 -9.78 -3.25 8.20
C ALA A 3 -9.86 -1.84 7.58
N LEU A 4 -11.03 -1.45 7.05
CA LEU A 4 -11.27 -0.11 6.51
C LEU A 4 -11.13 0.96 7.59
N ARG A 5 -11.62 0.70 8.81
CA ARG A 5 -11.40 1.61 9.93
C ARG A 5 -9.91 1.80 10.23
N GLY A 6 -9.12 0.72 10.21
CA GLY A 6 -7.68 0.78 10.43
C GLY A 6 -6.98 1.62 9.36
N GLU A 7 -7.34 1.44 8.10
CA GLU A 7 -6.82 2.25 7.00
C GLU A 7 -7.08 3.75 7.21
N LEU A 8 -8.34 4.13 7.42
CA LEU A 8 -8.73 5.53 7.62
C LEU A 8 -8.07 6.13 8.88
N GLN A 9 -7.89 5.32 9.93
CA GLN A 9 -7.14 5.74 11.13
C GLN A 9 -5.67 6.04 10.82
N TRP A 10 -5.01 5.19 10.02
CA TRP A 10 -3.63 5.41 9.64
C TRP A 10 -3.49 6.62 8.70
N MET A 11 -4.37 6.77 7.71
CA MET A 11 -4.40 7.94 6.83
C MET A 11 -4.57 9.24 7.61
N GLY A 12 -5.52 9.28 8.56
CA GLY A 12 -5.72 10.45 9.42
C GLY A 12 -4.48 10.77 10.27
N PHE A 13 -3.80 9.75 10.79
CA PHE A 13 -2.53 9.92 11.50
C PHE A 13 -1.42 10.48 10.59
N LEU A 14 -1.23 9.88 9.41
CA LEU A 14 -0.20 10.29 8.45
C LEU A 14 -0.37 11.74 8.03
N GLN A 15 -1.62 12.16 7.75
CA GLN A 15 -1.93 13.54 7.42
C GLN A 15 -1.58 14.49 8.57
N ALA A 16 -1.95 14.16 9.80
CA ALA A 16 -1.60 14.93 10.99
C ALA A 16 -0.08 14.98 11.25
N ALA A 17 0.65 13.96 10.81
CA ALA A 17 2.12 13.87 10.87
C ALA A 17 2.83 14.53 9.66
N GLY A 18 2.10 15.22 8.79
CA GLY A 18 2.64 15.98 7.67
C GLY A 18 2.99 15.15 6.42
N VAL A 19 2.51 13.91 6.32
CA VAL A 19 2.55 13.14 5.07
C VAL A 19 1.40 13.61 4.18
N ALA A 20 1.69 13.93 2.91
CA ALA A 20 0.67 14.40 1.97
C ALA A 20 -0.16 13.22 1.43
N THR A 21 -1.23 12.89 2.15
CA THR A 21 -2.20 11.82 1.84
C THR A 21 -3.64 12.37 1.97
N PRO A 22 -4.67 11.75 1.33
CA PRO A 22 -6.04 12.15 1.57
C PRO A 22 -6.43 11.99 3.03
N SER A 23 -7.41 12.77 3.46
CA SER A 23 -7.97 12.70 4.80
C SER A 23 -9.36 12.09 4.74
N PRO A 24 -9.70 11.16 5.65
CA PRO A 24 -11.06 10.69 5.80
C PRO A 24 -12.01 11.84 6.12
N ILE A 25 -13.11 11.94 5.37
CA ILE A 25 -14.21 12.87 5.61
C ILE A 25 -15.31 12.11 6.35
N ALA A 26 -15.51 12.47 7.62
CA ALA A 26 -16.55 11.87 8.43
C ALA A 26 -17.95 12.24 7.93
N THR A 27 -18.91 11.35 8.18
CA THR A 27 -20.33 11.62 7.96
C THR A 27 -20.83 12.72 8.91
N GLN A 28 -22.05 13.21 8.70
CA GLN A 28 -22.70 14.13 9.65
C GLN A 28 -22.86 13.52 11.06
N ALA A 29 -22.88 12.19 11.19
CA ALA A 29 -22.92 11.49 12.47
C ALA A 29 -21.53 11.26 13.08
N GLY A 30 -20.45 11.63 12.38
CA GLY A 30 -19.07 11.43 12.81
C GLY A 30 -18.48 10.07 12.44
N ASP A 31 -19.20 9.23 11.70
CA ASP A 31 -18.70 7.93 11.25
C ASP A 31 -17.68 8.09 10.12
N PRO A 32 -16.60 7.29 10.08
CA PRO A 32 -15.59 7.38 9.04
C PRO A 32 -16.03 6.75 7.70
N PHE A 33 -17.05 5.89 7.72
CA PHE A 33 -17.66 5.27 6.54
C PHE A 33 -19.09 4.84 6.86
N VAL A 34 -19.88 4.55 5.82
CA VAL A 34 -21.25 4.04 5.93
C VAL A 34 -21.41 2.70 5.23
N LEU A 35 -22.46 1.96 5.62
CA LEU A 35 -22.93 0.79 4.88
C LEU A 35 -24.09 1.18 3.97
N VAL A 36 -23.88 1.08 2.66
CA VAL A 36 -24.90 1.39 1.65
C VAL A 36 -25.44 0.10 1.05
N GLY A 37 -26.75 -0.10 1.13
CA GLY A 37 -27.47 -1.21 0.49
C GLY A 37 -28.38 -0.71 -0.63
N THR A 38 -28.57 -1.52 -1.66
CA THR A 38 -29.59 -1.31 -2.71
C THR A 38 -30.27 -2.63 -3.02
N ALA A 39 -31.44 -2.59 -3.66
CA ALA A 39 -32.16 -3.81 -4.06
C ALA A 39 -31.35 -4.72 -5.02
N ALA A 40 -30.34 -4.17 -5.71
CA ALA A 40 -29.46 -4.92 -6.60
C ALA A 40 -28.29 -5.61 -5.88
N LEU A 41 -28.04 -5.27 -4.61
CA LEU A 41 -26.90 -5.78 -3.85
C LEU A 41 -27.35 -6.91 -2.92
N THR A 42 -26.62 -8.04 -2.98
CA THR A 42 -26.85 -9.18 -2.07
C THR A 42 -26.41 -8.88 -0.62
N GLN A 43 -25.48 -7.94 -0.45
CA GLN A 43 -25.00 -7.46 0.85
C GLN A 43 -24.67 -5.97 0.75
N PRO A 44 -24.79 -5.18 1.84
CA PRO A 44 -24.34 -3.79 1.85
C PRO A 44 -22.87 -3.64 1.44
N ARG A 45 -22.49 -2.45 0.98
CA ARG A 45 -21.11 -2.07 0.67
C ARG A 45 -20.62 -1.01 1.63
N GLN A 46 -19.35 -1.08 2.00
CA GLN A 46 -18.69 -0.03 2.77
C GLN A 46 -18.38 1.12 1.80
N VAL A 47 -18.71 2.34 2.19
CA VAL A 47 -18.43 3.55 1.42
C VAL A 47 -17.89 4.61 2.37
N ASP A 48 -16.67 5.06 2.11
CA ASP A 48 -16.04 6.18 2.77
C ASP A 48 -15.96 7.39 1.82
N CYS A 49 -15.42 8.49 2.32
CA CYS A 49 -15.15 9.68 1.52
C CYS A 49 -13.80 10.24 1.94
N LEU A 50 -12.98 10.60 0.97
CA LEU A 50 -11.64 11.14 1.18
C LEU A 50 -11.55 12.56 0.62
N SER A 51 -10.71 13.39 1.24
CA SER A 51 -10.42 14.73 0.72
C SER A 51 -9.75 14.67 -0.65
N TRP A 52 -10.05 15.63 -1.51
CA TRP A 52 -9.35 15.80 -2.78
C TRP A 52 -7.87 16.15 -2.55
N LEU A 53 -6.98 15.51 -3.31
CA LEU A 53 -5.58 15.89 -3.43
C LEU A 53 -5.30 16.35 -4.86
N GLU A 54 -4.83 17.59 -5.00
CA GLU A 54 -4.35 18.05 -6.31
C GLU A 54 -3.09 17.29 -6.73
N GLY A 55 -2.94 17.09 -8.03
CA GLY A 55 -1.73 16.51 -8.60
C GLY A 55 -2.01 15.65 -9.82
N ARG A 56 -0.94 15.20 -10.45
CA ARG A 56 -0.98 14.27 -11.57
C ARG A 56 -0.17 13.04 -11.21
N ALA A 57 -0.69 11.86 -11.50
CA ALA A 57 0.05 10.62 -11.33
C ALA A 57 1.40 10.69 -12.06
N VAL A 58 2.45 10.14 -11.44
CA VAL A 58 3.80 10.07 -12.03
C VAL A 58 3.77 9.36 -13.38
N GLY A 59 2.90 8.35 -13.52
CA GLY A 59 2.53 7.87 -14.83
C GLY A 59 1.47 6.76 -14.78
N ALA A 60 1.49 5.92 -15.81
CA ALA A 60 0.55 4.82 -15.95
C ALA A 60 1.26 3.53 -16.41
N ARG A 61 0.74 2.40 -15.99
CA ARG A 61 1.26 1.07 -16.30
C ARG A 61 1.36 0.85 -17.80
N GLY A 62 2.53 0.37 -18.23
CA GLY A 62 2.82 0.10 -19.62
C GLY A 62 3.06 1.34 -20.48
N VAL A 63 3.04 2.55 -19.90
CA VAL A 63 3.33 3.80 -20.60
C VAL A 63 4.72 4.28 -20.18
N PRO A 64 5.65 4.60 -21.10
CA PRO A 64 6.93 5.19 -20.74
C PRO A 64 6.75 6.49 -19.93
N LEU A 65 7.66 6.77 -19.00
CA LEU A 65 7.64 8.03 -18.27
C LEU A 65 8.09 9.16 -19.20
N ASP A 66 7.23 10.16 -19.39
CA ASP A 66 7.50 11.32 -20.26
C ASP A 66 8.23 12.44 -19.48
N HIS A 67 9.45 12.13 -19.04
CA HIS A 67 10.30 13.01 -18.22
C HIS A 67 11.77 12.86 -18.63
N THR A 68 12.57 13.91 -18.45
CA THR A 68 14.03 13.80 -18.62
C THR A 68 14.65 12.97 -17.50
N PRO A 69 15.86 12.41 -17.68
CA PRO A 69 16.55 11.68 -16.62
C PRO A 69 16.70 12.47 -15.31
N GLU A 70 16.97 13.77 -15.40
CA GLU A 70 17.13 14.66 -14.22
C GLU A 70 15.80 14.86 -13.50
N GLN A 71 14.70 15.00 -14.24
CA GLN A 71 13.36 15.09 -13.67
C GLN A 71 12.96 13.79 -12.98
N LEU A 72 13.26 12.63 -13.60
CA LEU A 72 13.03 11.33 -12.98
C LEU A 72 13.83 11.16 -11.70
N GLU A 73 15.11 11.51 -11.72
CA GLU A 73 15.95 11.47 -10.51
C GLU A 73 15.33 12.31 -9.38
N GLN A 74 14.85 13.51 -9.69
CA GLN A 74 14.18 14.37 -8.72
C GLN A 74 12.89 13.72 -8.19
N VAL A 75 12.03 13.21 -9.08
CA VAL A 75 10.77 12.54 -8.71
C VAL A 75 11.04 11.34 -7.79
N PHE A 76 11.93 10.43 -8.17
CA PHE A 76 12.23 9.25 -7.35
C PHE A 76 12.91 9.59 -6.02
N ARG A 77 13.70 10.67 -5.98
CA ARG A 77 14.27 11.18 -4.73
C ARG A 77 13.17 11.68 -3.78
N GLU A 78 12.17 12.40 -4.29
CA GLU A 78 11.02 12.86 -3.49
C GLU A 78 10.12 11.70 -3.06
N ILE A 79 9.94 10.68 -3.90
CA ILE A 79 9.22 9.44 -3.53
C ILE A 79 9.95 8.77 -2.36
N GLY A 80 11.26 8.55 -2.48
CA GLY A 80 12.06 7.96 -1.41
C GLY A 80 12.01 8.76 -0.10
N ARG A 81 12.04 10.10 -0.18
CA ARG A 81 11.87 10.98 0.98
C ARG A 81 10.49 10.82 1.62
N SER A 82 9.44 10.74 0.81
CA SER A 82 8.06 10.59 1.29
C SER A 82 7.84 9.24 1.96
N ILE A 83 8.36 8.16 1.38
CA ILE A 83 8.36 6.82 1.98
C ILE A 83 9.09 6.83 3.33
N ALA A 84 10.30 7.41 3.37
CA ALA A 84 11.08 7.49 4.61
C ALA A 84 10.36 8.29 5.70
N HIS A 85 9.72 9.41 5.35
CA HIS A 85 8.93 10.21 6.29
C HIS A 85 7.75 9.40 6.84
N MET A 86 6.98 8.75 5.95
CA MET A 86 5.85 7.90 6.30
C MET A 86 6.24 6.77 7.27
N HIS A 87 7.32 6.04 6.99
CA HIS A 87 7.81 4.98 7.88
C HIS A 87 8.31 5.54 9.21
N THR A 88 9.02 6.67 9.20
CA THR A 88 9.58 7.29 10.41
C THR A 88 8.49 7.71 11.38
N VAL A 89 7.46 8.43 10.89
CA VAL A 89 6.36 8.87 11.76
C VAL A 89 5.53 7.68 12.23
N THR A 90 5.30 6.69 11.36
CA THR A 90 4.55 5.47 11.70
C THR A 90 5.27 4.61 12.75
N ALA A 91 6.61 4.54 12.73
CA ALA A 91 7.38 3.81 13.73
C ALA A 91 7.24 4.39 15.15
N ALA A 92 6.92 5.68 15.27
CA ALA A 92 6.62 6.35 16.54
C ALA A 92 5.12 6.32 16.91
N TRP A 93 4.25 5.88 16.00
CA TRP A 93 2.81 5.85 16.21
C TRP A 93 2.40 4.68 17.08
N THR A 94 1.52 4.95 18.04
CA THR A 94 0.82 3.89 18.79
C THR A 94 -0.58 3.74 18.20
N PRO A 95 -0.88 2.64 17.50
CA PRO A 95 -2.20 2.44 16.91
C PRO A 95 -3.28 2.40 18.00
N PRO A 96 -4.48 2.95 17.72
CA PRO A 96 -5.59 2.91 18.67
C PRO A 96 -6.04 1.46 18.93
N SER A 97 -6.73 1.26 20.06
CA SER A 97 -7.32 -0.04 20.38
C SER A 97 -8.25 -0.52 19.24
N GLY A 98 -8.11 -1.78 18.84
CA GLY A 98 -8.88 -2.37 17.75
C GLY A 98 -8.34 -2.07 16.34
N PHE A 99 -7.22 -1.35 16.21
CA PHE A 99 -6.56 -1.17 14.92
C PHE A 99 -6.22 -2.55 14.30
N THR A 100 -6.72 -2.78 13.10
CA THR A 100 -6.59 -4.06 12.40
C THR A 100 -6.25 -3.79 10.95
N ARG A 101 -5.15 -4.37 10.47
CA ARG A 101 -4.77 -4.45 9.06
C ARG A 101 -4.13 -5.82 8.82
N HIS A 102 -4.18 -6.31 7.58
CA HIS A 102 -3.51 -7.55 7.22
C HIS A 102 -1.99 -7.37 7.26
N ALA A 103 -1.25 -8.46 7.09
CA ALA A 103 0.20 -8.45 7.02
C ALA A 103 0.67 -8.92 5.65
N TRP A 104 1.70 -8.26 5.12
CA TRP A 104 2.52 -8.65 3.98
C TRP A 104 3.78 -9.36 4.47
N ASP A 105 3.58 -10.37 5.32
CA ASP A 105 4.63 -11.29 5.74
C ASP A 105 4.56 -12.60 4.95
N PHE A 106 5.33 -13.60 5.36
CA PHE A 106 5.35 -14.88 4.66
C PHE A 106 3.97 -15.52 4.56
N ASP A 107 3.16 -15.46 5.63
CA ASP A 107 1.82 -16.04 5.63
C ASP A 107 0.88 -15.22 4.75
N GLY A 108 1.02 -13.88 4.77
CA GLY A 108 0.28 -12.97 3.90
C GLY A 108 0.49 -13.21 2.41
N PHE A 109 1.72 -13.53 1.99
CA PHE A 109 2.03 -13.81 0.58
C PHE A 109 1.81 -15.27 0.18
N PHE A 110 2.17 -16.21 1.06
CA PHE A 110 2.40 -17.62 0.69
C PHE A 110 1.88 -18.64 1.71
N GLY A 111 1.18 -18.18 2.75
CA GLY A 111 0.61 -19.03 3.79
C GLY A 111 -0.59 -19.86 3.30
N ALA A 112 -1.34 -20.42 4.25
CA ALA A 112 -2.51 -21.24 3.93
C ALA A 112 -3.67 -20.42 3.31
N ALA A 113 -3.77 -19.13 3.66
CA ALA A 113 -4.79 -18.20 3.19
C ALA A 113 -4.14 -16.85 2.83
N PRO A 114 -3.37 -16.78 1.73
CA PRO A 114 -2.67 -15.57 1.32
C PRO A 114 -3.65 -14.47 0.89
N ASN A 115 -3.28 -13.20 1.13
CA ASN A 115 -4.15 -12.04 0.95
C ASN A 115 -4.67 -11.90 -0.50
N TRP A 116 -3.82 -12.17 -1.48
CA TRP A 116 -4.18 -12.12 -2.91
C TRP A 116 -4.59 -13.47 -3.51
N GLY A 117 -4.81 -14.47 -2.65
CA GLY A 117 -5.17 -15.81 -3.07
C GLY A 117 -3.99 -16.65 -3.57
N ARG A 118 -4.29 -17.90 -3.88
CA ARG A 118 -3.28 -18.94 -4.12
C ARG A 118 -2.81 -18.91 -5.57
N PHE A 119 -1.66 -18.28 -5.82
CA PHE A 119 -1.06 -18.25 -7.16
C PHE A 119 -0.85 -19.67 -7.72
N GLU A 120 -0.65 -20.67 -6.87
CA GLU A 120 -0.48 -22.07 -7.25
C GLU A 120 -1.70 -22.64 -7.98
N THR A 121 -2.88 -22.06 -7.74
CA THR A 121 -4.12 -22.47 -8.40
C THR A 121 -4.40 -21.68 -9.68
N SER A 122 -3.50 -20.76 -10.07
CA SER A 122 -3.66 -19.96 -11.28
C SER A 122 -3.72 -20.86 -12.53
N PRO A 123 -4.74 -20.68 -13.40
CA PRO A 123 -4.84 -21.41 -14.66
C PRO A 123 -3.77 -20.98 -15.68
N PHE A 124 -3.07 -19.86 -15.42
CA PHE A 124 -2.02 -19.33 -16.30
C PHE A 124 -0.62 -19.92 -16.02
N LEU A 125 -0.48 -20.72 -14.96
CA LEU A 125 0.78 -21.40 -14.60
C LEU A 125 0.75 -22.87 -14.99
N ASP A 126 1.35 -23.18 -16.14
CA ASP A 126 1.55 -24.54 -16.68
C ASP A 126 2.95 -25.09 -16.38
N GLY A 127 3.07 -26.42 -16.37
CA GLY A 127 4.28 -27.23 -16.15
C GLY A 127 5.54 -26.45 -15.74
N ALA A 128 6.39 -26.13 -16.72
CA ALA A 128 7.68 -25.49 -16.46
C ALA A 128 7.58 -24.07 -15.89
N ARG A 129 6.56 -23.28 -16.24
CA ARG A 129 6.36 -21.93 -15.67
C ARG A 129 5.98 -22.01 -14.21
N ARG A 130 5.11 -22.95 -13.87
CA ARG A 130 4.73 -23.26 -12.49
C ARG A 130 5.97 -23.61 -11.68
N ASP A 131 6.78 -24.55 -12.13
CA ASP A 131 8.00 -24.98 -11.43
C ASP A 131 8.97 -23.82 -11.22
N LEU A 132 9.16 -22.96 -12.22
CA LEU A 132 10.00 -21.77 -12.11
C LEU A 132 9.49 -20.79 -11.05
N VAL A 133 8.18 -20.52 -11.01
CA VAL A 133 7.57 -19.63 -10.00
C VAL A 133 7.70 -20.23 -8.60
N PHE A 134 7.52 -21.55 -8.43
CA PHE A 134 7.76 -22.21 -7.15
C PHE A 134 9.21 -22.10 -6.70
N GLN A 135 10.19 -22.29 -7.60
CA GLN A 135 11.60 -22.10 -7.26
C GLN A 135 11.90 -20.65 -6.86
N ALA A 136 11.29 -19.67 -7.54
CA ALA A 136 11.42 -18.26 -7.19
C ALA A 136 10.82 -17.96 -5.80
N ARG A 137 9.64 -18.52 -5.49
CA ARG A 137 9.01 -18.44 -4.17
C ARG A 137 9.93 -18.99 -3.08
N GLU A 138 10.45 -20.21 -3.24
CA GLU A 138 11.32 -20.82 -2.23
C GLU A 138 12.60 -19.99 -1.99
N LYS A 139 13.16 -19.41 -3.06
CA LYS A 139 14.30 -18.49 -2.94
C LYS A 139 13.93 -17.21 -2.19
N ALA A 140 12.79 -16.60 -2.50
CA ALA A 140 12.31 -15.40 -1.82
C ALA A 140 11.99 -15.68 -0.34
N ALA A 141 11.32 -16.80 -0.04
CA ALA A 141 11.01 -17.26 1.30
C ALA A 141 12.27 -17.40 2.16
N LYS A 142 13.31 -18.05 1.62
CA LYS A 142 14.60 -18.21 2.29
C LYS A 142 15.33 -16.89 2.52
N ALA A 143 15.23 -15.95 1.58
CA ALA A 143 15.82 -14.62 1.74
C ALA A 143 15.11 -13.81 2.84
N LEU A 144 13.77 -13.83 2.84
CA LEU A 144 12.95 -13.12 3.82
C LEU A 144 13.07 -13.69 5.24
N SER A 145 13.21 -15.02 5.39
CA SER A 145 13.34 -15.64 6.72
C SER A 145 14.60 -15.24 7.47
N GLY A 146 15.65 -14.82 6.76
CA GLY A 146 16.86 -14.25 7.35
C GLY A 146 16.82 -12.73 7.54
N HIS A 147 15.76 -12.05 7.09
CA HIS A 147 15.65 -10.60 7.18
C HIS A 147 15.10 -10.18 8.55
N GLU A 148 15.67 -9.10 9.10
CA GLU A 148 15.31 -8.63 10.44
C GLU A 148 13.83 -8.20 10.48
N ARG A 149 13.10 -8.73 11.46
CA ARG A 149 11.72 -8.37 11.76
C ARG A 149 11.65 -7.65 13.11
N SER A 150 12.14 -6.42 13.12
CA SER A 150 12.06 -5.48 14.24
C SER A 150 11.32 -4.21 13.81
N THR A 151 10.96 -3.36 14.76
CA THR A 151 10.34 -2.05 14.47
C THR A 151 11.18 -1.13 13.58
N ARG A 152 12.48 -1.43 13.41
CA ARG A 152 13.36 -0.73 12.46
C ARG A 152 13.03 -1.04 11.00
N ASN A 153 12.64 -2.29 10.71
CA ASN A 153 12.52 -2.80 9.34
C ASN A 153 11.11 -3.32 9.02
N PHE A 154 10.23 -3.44 10.00
CA PHE A 154 8.88 -3.99 9.86
C PHE A 154 7.87 -3.15 10.64
N GLY A 155 6.80 -2.74 9.97
CA GLY A 155 5.78 -1.82 10.48
C GLY A 155 4.60 -1.71 9.52
N ILE A 156 3.68 -0.77 9.73
CA ILE A 156 2.66 -0.48 8.72
C ILE A 156 3.32 0.21 7.52
N ILE A 157 3.04 -0.31 6.34
CA ILE A 157 3.49 0.17 5.03
C ILE A 157 2.29 0.42 4.12
N HIS A 158 2.50 1.13 3.01
CA HIS A 158 1.45 1.37 2.04
C HIS A 158 1.18 0.15 1.15
N ALA A 159 2.23 -0.59 0.80
CA ALA A 159 2.22 -1.82 0.00
C ALA A 159 1.79 -1.70 -1.48
N ASP A 160 1.41 -0.51 -1.96
CA ASP A 160 0.97 -0.30 -3.34
C ASP A 160 1.39 1.07 -3.90
N LEU A 161 2.64 1.47 -3.65
CA LEU A 161 3.22 2.73 -4.14
C LEU A 161 3.61 2.68 -5.62
N VAL A 162 2.69 2.23 -6.47
CA VAL A 162 2.85 2.26 -7.92
C VAL A 162 2.72 3.69 -8.44
N ARG A 163 3.21 3.93 -9.66
CA ARG A 163 3.30 5.26 -10.29
C ARG A 163 1.93 5.95 -10.50
N GLU A 164 0.84 5.19 -10.49
CA GLU A 164 -0.53 5.68 -10.49
C GLU A 164 -0.96 6.28 -9.15
N ASN A 165 -0.43 5.72 -8.06
CA ASN A 165 -0.78 6.06 -6.68
C ASN A 165 0.15 7.12 -6.07
N VAL A 166 1.11 7.61 -6.87
CA VAL A 166 2.00 8.71 -6.53
C VAL A 166 1.66 9.90 -7.42
N LEU A 167 1.19 10.98 -6.82
CA LEU A 167 0.85 12.23 -7.50
C LEU A 167 1.96 13.27 -7.32
N ILE A 168 2.22 14.06 -8.36
CA ILE A 168 3.08 15.25 -8.31
C ILE A 168 2.22 16.51 -8.41
N HIS A 169 2.44 17.43 -7.49
CA HIS A 169 1.85 18.77 -7.50
C HIS A 169 2.85 19.77 -6.94
N ASP A 170 3.15 20.84 -7.69
CA ASP A 170 4.12 21.87 -7.32
C ASP A 170 5.49 21.31 -6.87
N GLY A 171 5.94 20.22 -7.51
CA GLY A 171 7.21 19.55 -7.22
C GLY A 171 7.21 18.68 -5.96
N ALA A 172 6.08 18.57 -5.25
CA ALA A 172 5.92 17.70 -4.09
C ALA A 172 5.20 16.40 -4.45
N VAL A 173 5.61 15.31 -3.79
CA VAL A 173 4.96 14.00 -3.87
C VAL A 173 3.77 13.93 -2.92
N ARG A 174 2.69 13.33 -3.39
CA ARG A 174 1.48 13.02 -2.63
C ARG A 174 1.10 11.57 -2.90
N ILE A 175 0.66 10.87 -1.87
CA ILE A 175 0.40 9.43 -1.93
C ILE A 175 -1.10 9.20 -1.75
N ILE A 176 -1.68 8.35 -2.58
CA ILE A 176 -3.10 7.97 -2.54
C ILE A 176 -3.24 6.44 -2.51
N ASP A 177 -4.47 5.96 -2.27
CA ASP A 177 -4.87 4.55 -2.38
C ASP A 177 -4.24 3.62 -1.33
N PHE A 178 -4.76 3.70 -0.10
CA PHE A 178 -4.23 2.98 1.06
C PHE A 178 -4.96 1.63 1.30
N ASP A 179 -5.75 1.16 0.34
CA ASP A 179 -6.59 -0.04 0.46
C ASP A 179 -5.77 -1.30 0.79
N ASP A 180 -4.53 -1.38 0.30
CA ASP A 180 -3.59 -2.49 0.54
C ASP A 180 -2.64 -2.23 1.73
N CYS A 181 -2.79 -1.13 2.48
CA CYS A 181 -1.88 -0.84 3.58
C CYS A 181 -1.90 -1.94 4.63
N GLY A 182 -0.74 -2.30 5.17
CA GLY A 182 -0.65 -3.45 6.06
C GLY A 182 0.69 -3.55 6.75
N PHE A 183 0.81 -4.51 7.65
CA PHE A 183 2.08 -4.77 8.33
C PHE A 183 3.04 -5.46 7.38
N GLY A 184 4.18 -4.85 7.06
CA GLY A 184 5.16 -5.43 6.15
C GLY A 184 6.56 -4.89 6.39
N TRP A 185 7.53 -5.42 5.64
CA TRP A 185 8.87 -4.87 5.65
C TRP A 185 8.90 -3.52 4.96
N HIS A 186 9.54 -2.51 5.56
CA HIS A 186 9.66 -1.16 4.98
C HIS A 186 10.27 -1.18 3.57
N MET A 187 11.19 -2.13 3.31
CA MET A 187 11.80 -2.33 1.99
C MET A 187 10.79 -2.71 0.90
N TYR A 188 9.63 -3.26 1.27
CA TYR A 188 8.60 -3.64 0.31
C TYR A 188 8.01 -2.41 -0.41
N ASP A 189 7.76 -1.31 0.32
CA ASP A 189 7.32 -0.05 -0.30
C ASP A 189 8.32 0.48 -1.34
N LEU A 190 9.63 0.38 -1.04
CA LEU A 190 10.67 0.73 -2.03
C LEU A 190 10.67 -0.22 -3.23
N ALA A 191 10.51 -1.52 -2.99
CA ALA A 191 10.48 -2.51 -4.06
C ALA A 191 9.28 -2.27 -5.01
N VAL A 192 8.09 -2.02 -4.46
CA VAL A 192 6.88 -1.69 -5.23
C VAL A 192 7.06 -0.39 -6.02
N ALA A 193 7.60 0.64 -5.37
CA ALA A 193 7.87 1.94 -6.00
C ALA A 193 8.91 1.87 -7.13
N LEU A 194 9.73 0.82 -7.21
CA LEU A 194 10.72 0.65 -8.27
C LEU A 194 10.31 -0.38 -9.33
N TYR A 195 9.41 -1.32 -9.00
CA TYR A 195 9.11 -2.48 -9.84
C TYR A 195 8.42 -2.13 -11.17
N GLN A 196 7.62 -1.06 -11.22
CA GLN A 196 6.76 -0.73 -12.37
C GLN A 196 7.22 0.48 -13.21
N ASN A 197 8.51 0.85 -13.15
CA ASN A 197 9.06 2.06 -13.79
C ASN A 197 10.08 1.79 -14.90
#